data_AF-A0A916UQX5-F1
#
_entry.id   AF-A0A916UQX5-F1
#
_cell.length_a   1.000
_cell.length_b   1.000
_cell.length_c   1.000
_cell.angle_alpha   90.00
_cell.angle_beta   90.00
_cell.angle_gamma   90.00
#
_symmetry.space_group_name_H-M   'P 1'
#
loop_
_entity.id
_entity.type
_entity.pdbx_description
1 polymer ?
#
loop_
_entity_poly.entity_id
_entity_poly.type
_entity_poly.pdbx_seq_one_letter_code
_entity_poly.pdbx_strand_id
1 'polypeptide(L)'
;MSNPTPLEPAETDEASNQELLEAFLRGAGLENNSIGLGAGSKLTPELMEMLGKLLAASVHGTHGLLSRRAQVKREVNADMTMVVRRNNNPLKFLQDSDTIMLQMLRKKMPGFMDPVSSMQEAFLDIHAHQSALVAGMQAALLDMMERYNPEIVIQQTPSEGTMENLMPSLRKARMWDKQVERFQIVRREVLQEAQAPFGNAFLTGYEAEITRCEDEADSDR
;
A
#
# COMPACT_ATOMS: atom_id res chain seq x y z
N MET A 1 -65.67 20.68 25.72
CA MET A 1 -64.24 21.04 25.75
C MET A 1 -63.51 19.86 26.35
N SER A 2 -63.00 18.96 25.51
CA SER A 2 -62.23 17.78 25.94
C SER A 2 -60.75 18.15 25.92
N ASN A 3 -60.10 18.10 27.07
CA ASN A 3 -58.66 18.31 27.16
C ASN A 3 -57.92 17.11 26.54
N PRO A 4 -56.88 17.32 25.71
CA PRO A 4 -56.08 16.22 25.21
C PRO A 4 -55.18 15.68 26.33
N THR A 5 -55.14 14.35 26.45
CA THR A 5 -54.20 13.61 27.29
C THR A 5 -52.76 13.96 26.90
N PRO A 6 -51.88 14.33 27.83
CA PRO A 6 -50.46 14.48 27.54
C PRO A 6 -49.88 13.15 27.06
N LEU A 7 -49.31 13.13 25.86
CA LEU A 7 -48.49 12.03 25.38
C LEU A 7 -47.19 12.03 26.21
N GLU A 8 -47.04 11.00 27.03
CA GLU A 8 -45.79 10.70 27.73
C GLU A 8 -44.68 10.48 26.69
N PRO A 9 -43.52 11.13 26.82
CA PRO A 9 -42.39 10.89 25.91
C PRO A 9 -41.90 9.46 26.10
N ALA A 10 -41.81 8.70 25.00
CA ALA A 10 -41.24 7.35 25.00
C ALA A 10 -39.83 7.38 25.59
N GLU A 11 -39.64 6.71 26.73
CA GLU A 11 -38.32 6.43 27.28
C GLU A 11 -37.54 5.61 26.25
N THR A 12 -36.45 6.18 25.74
CA THR A 12 -35.46 5.42 24.98
C THR A 12 -34.76 4.49 25.96
N ASP A 13 -35.03 3.18 25.89
CA ASP A 13 -34.32 2.15 26.66
C ASP A 13 -32.79 2.34 26.48
N GLU A 14 -32.10 2.77 27.54
CA GLU A 14 -30.64 2.86 27.56
C GLU A 14 -30.05 1.44 27.50
N ALA A 15 -29.25 1.14 26.47
CA ALA A 15 -28.59 -0.14 26.35
C ALA A 15 -27.72 -0.43 27.58
N SER A 16 -27.82 -1.64 28.13
CA SER A 16 -27.03 -2.04 29.28
C SER A 16 -25.54 -2.11 28.93
N ASN A 17 -24.67 -1.87 29.92
CA ASN A 17 -23.21 -1.99 29.75
C ASN A 17 -22.78 -3.37 29.21
N GLN A 18 -23.57 -4.41 29.51
CA GLN A 18 -23.31 -5.75 29.01
C GLN A 18 -23.64 -5.88 27.52
N GLU A 19 -24.77 -5.35 27.07
CA GLU A 19 -25.13 -5.34 25.64
C GLU A 19 -24.11 -4.56 24.80
N LEU A 20 -23.60 -3.43 25.33
CA LEU A 20 -22.55 -2.64 24.68
C LEU A 20 -21.23 -3.41 24.56
N LEU A 21 -20.81 -4.10 25.64
CA LEU A 21 -19.60 -4.92 25.63
C LEU A 21 -19.73 -6.10 24.66
N GLU A 22 -20.87 -6.79 24.66
CA GLU A 22 -21.14 -7.89 23.73
C GLU A 22 -21.16 -7.40 22.28
N ALA A 23 -21.69 -6.22 22.00
CA ALA A 23 -21.63 -5.62 20.67
C ALA A 23 -20.20 -5.33 20.22
N PHE A 24 -19.35 -4.82 21.12
CA PHE A 24 -17.93 -4.61 20.86
C PHE A 24 -17.20 -5.93 20.56
N LEU A 25 -17.41 -6.98 21.37
CA LEU A 25 -16.78 -8.29 21.17
C LEU A 25 -17.18 -8.92 19.84
N ARG A 26 -18.48 -8.87 19.48
CA ARG A 26 -18.97 -9.31 18.17
C ARG A 26 -18.29 -8.54 17.03
N GLY A 27 -18.18 -7.21 17.15
CA GLY A 27 -17.51 -6.37 16.14
C GLY A 27 -16.02 -6.66 16.01
N ALA A 28 -15.35 -7.05 17.09
CA ALA A 28 -13.95 -7.46 17.10
C ALA A 28 -13.72 -8.90 16.60
N GLY A 29 -14.79 -9.66 16.34
CA GLY A 29 -14.70 -11.08 15.97
C GLY A 29 -14.30 -12.00 17.12
N LEU A 30 -14.53 -11.59 18.37
CA LEU A 30 -14.13 -12.32 19.57
C LEU A 30 -15.35 -13.00 20.20
N GLU A 31 -15.19 -14.26 20.61
CA GLU A 31 -16.24 -14.98 21.34
C GLU A 31 -16.40 -14.41 22.76
N ASN A 32 -17.64 -14.33 23.27
CA ASN A 32 -17.96 -13.71 24.57
C ASN A 32 -17.18 -14.28 25.77
N ASN A 33 -16.56 -15.46 25.64
CA ASN A 33 -15.81 -16.13 26.71
C ASN A 33 -14.28 -15.99 26.59
N SER A 34 -13.77 -15.32 25.55
CA SER A 34 -12.36 -15.39 25.15
C SER A 34 -11.40 -14.42 25.87
N ILE A 35 -11.91 -13.39 26.58
CA ILE A 35 -11.04 -12.33 27.14
C ILE A 35 -11.06 -12.29 28.69
N GLY A 36 -11.81 -13.17 29.38
CA GLY A 36 -12.10 -12.94 30.80
C GLY A 36 -12.94 -11.66 31.04
N LEU A 37 -13.37 -11.00 29.95
CA LEU A 37 -14.43 -10.01 29.89
C LEU A 37 -15.83 -10.66 29.88
N GLY A 38 -15.92 -11.90 30.36
CA GLY A 38 -17.18 -12.65 30.45
C GLY A 38 -18.14 -12.06 31.48
N ALA A 39 -19.32 -12.69 31.61
CA ALA A 39 -20.43 -12.30 32.47
C ALA A 39 -19.96 -11.77 33.85
N GLY A 40 -19.96 -10.44 34.00
CA GLY A 40 -19.48 -9.75 35.20
C GLY A 40 -18.48 -8.62 34.95
N SER A 41 -17.76 -8.63 33.82
CA SER A 41 -16.90 -7.51 33.42
C SER A 41 -17.74 -6.32 32.98
N LYS A 42 -17.54 -5.18 33.63
CA LYS A 42 -18.24 -3.93 33.33
C LYS A 42 -17.37 -3.08 32.40
N LEU A 43 -18.01 -2.29 31.55
CA LEU A 43 -17.34 -1.16 30.90
C LEU A 43 -16.84 -0.22 32.00
N THR A 44 -15.52 -0.16 32.19
CA THR A 44 -14.89 0.79 33.10
C THR A 44 -14.31 1.96 32.30
N PRO A 45 -14.16 3.15 32.92
CA PRO A 45 -13.50 4.28 32.27
C PRO A 45 -12.10 3.91 31.71
N GLU A 46 -11.34 3.12 32.45
CA GLU A 46 -9.99 2.68 32.05
C GLU A 46 -10.02 1.77 30.82
N LEU A 47 -10.97 0.84 30.75
CA LEU A 47 -11.17 -0.01 29.58
C LEU A 47 -11.55 0.82 28.35
N MET A 48 -12.51 1.73 28.51
CA MET A 48 -12.98 2.60 27.42
C MET A 48 -11.87 3.54 26.91
N GLU A 49 -11.06 4.10 27.83
CA GLU A 49 -9.91 4.93 27.46
C GLU A 49 -8.84 4.11 26.72
N MET A 50 -8.56 2.89 27.18
CA MET A 50 -7.62 1.97 26.53
C MET A 50 -8.09 1.62 25.10
N LEU A 51 -9.37 1.27 24.92
CA LEU A 51 -9.94 1.00 23.60
C LEU A 51 -9.86 2.22 22.68
N GLY A 52 -10.15 3.42 23.19
CA GLY A 52 -9.99 4.67 22.46
C GLY A 52 -8.55 4.92 22.02
N LYS A 53 -7.58 4.68 22.90
CA LYS A 53 -6.14 4.79 22.58
C LYS A 53 -5.69 3.79 21.51
N LEU A 54 -6.16 2.54 21.59
CA LEU A 54 -5.88 1.53 20.56
C LEU A 54 -6.44 1.97 19.20
N LEU A 55 -7.71 2.38 19.15
CA LEU A 55 -8.34 2.82 17.91
C LEU A 55 -7.62 4.04 17.33
N ALA A 56 -7.30 5.04 18.15
CA ALA A 56 -6.56 6.22 17.71
C ALA A 56 -5.19 5.85 17.12
N ALA A 57 -4.42 4.99 17.81
CA ALA A 57 -3.14 4.51 17.32
C ALA A 57 -3.26 3.78 15.97
N SER A 58 -4.28 2.93 15.81
CA SER A 58 -4.54 2.21 14.56
C SER A 58 -4.91 3.15 13.40
N VAL A 59 -5.80 4.11 13.63
CA VAL A 59 -6.23 5.09 12.61
C VAL A 59 -5.07 6.00 12.22
N HIS A 60 -4.35 6.56 13.20
CA HIS A 60 -3.22 7.47 12.95
C HIS A 60 -2.07 6.75 12.26
N GLY A 61 -1.75 5.53 12.69
CA GLY A 61 -0.72 4.70 12.06
C GLY A 61 -1.04 4.38 10.61
N THR A 62 -2.30 4.03 10.32
CA THR A 62 -2.76 3.73 8.95
C THR A 62 -2.69 4.97 8.05
N HIS A 63 -3.20 6.11 8.52
CA HIS A 63 -3.08 7.37 7.78
C HIS A 63 -1.62 7.76 7.51
N GLY A 64 -0.75 7.64 8.52
CA GLY A 64 0.67 7.92 8.37
C GLY A 64 1.36 7.03 7.32
N LEU A 65 0.97 5.76 7.24
CA LEU A 65 1.50 4.81 6.24
C LEU A 65 1.02 5.16 4.82
N LEU A 66 -0.25 5.52 4.66
CA LEU A 66 -0.79 5.98 3.37
C LEU A 66 -0.11 7.27 2.89
N SER A 67 0.11 8.23 3.79
CA SER A 67 0.80 9.48 3.49
C SER A 67 2.25 9.25 3.04
N ARG A 68 2.98 8.34 3.71
CA ARG A 68 4.34 7.93 3.29
C ARG A 68 4.35 7.25 1.94
N ARG A 69 3.39 6.35 1.67
CA ARG A 69 3.22 5.72 0.35
C ARG A 69 3.00 6.77 -0.75
N ALA A 70 2.14 7.76 -0.51
CA ALA A 70 1.89 8.83 -1.47
C ALA A 70 3.14 9.70 -1.73
N GLN A 71 4.04 9.81 -0.75
CA GLN A 71 5.35 10.42 -0.96
C GLN A 71 6.25 9.57 -1.87
N VAL A 72 6.37 8.26 -1.59
CA VAL A 72 7.19 7.34 -2.41
C VAL A 72 6.71 7.31 -3.85
N LYS A 73 5.39 7.24 -4.12
CA LYS A 73 4.84 7.26 -5.48
C LYS A 73 5.27 8.51 -6.28
N ARG A 74 5.27 9.68 -5.63
CA ARG A 74 5.73 10.95 -6.23
C ARG A 74 7.23 10.95 -6.49
N GLU A 75 8.03 10.39 -5.57
CA GLU A 75 9.48 10.29 -5.73
C GLU A 75 9.88 9.39 -6.90
N VAL A 76 9.10 8.34 -7.20
CA VAL A 76 9.35 7.44 -8.34
C VAL A 76 8.58 7.83 -9.61
N ASN A 77 7.94 9.01 -9.65
CA ASN A 77 7.09 9.48 -10.77
C ASN A 77 6.08 8.42 -11.28
N ALA A 78 5.57 7.55 -10.40
CA ALA A 78 4.52 6.58 -10.73
C ALA A 78 3.12 7.24 -10.74
N ASP A 79 3.06 8.53 -11.07
CA ASP A 79 1.85 9.33 -11.01
C ASP A 79 0.92 8.96 -12.18
N MET A 80 0.09 7.95 -11.95
CA MET A 80 -1.15 7.78 -12.69
C MET A 80 -2.14 8.87 -12.30
N THR A 81 -2.77 9.48 -13.30
CA THR A 81 -3.91 10.37 -13.14
C THR A 81 -5.12 9.59 -12.62
N MET A 82 -5.21 9.45 -11.29
CA MET A 82 -6.35 8.79 -10.63
C MET A 82 -7.57 9.70 -10.68
N VAL A 83 -8.56 9.31 -11.47
CA VAL A 83 -9.90 9.93 -11.48
C VAL A 83 -10.57 9.66 -10.13
N VAL A 84 -10.99 10.72 -9.43
CA VAL A 84 -11.74 10.65 -8.18
C VAL A 84 -13.05 9.90 -8.43
N ARG A 85 -13.19 8.68 -7.89
CA ARG A 85 -14.44 7.91 -7.94
C ARG A 85 -15.42 8.41 -6.86
N ARG A 86 -16.71 8.12 -7.04
CA ARG A 86 -17.67 8.16 -5.92
C ARG A 86 -17.21 7.16 -4.85
N ASN A 87 -17.31 7.54 -3.56
CA ASN A 87 -16.92 6.74 -2.38
C ASN A 87 -15.41 6.86 -2.02
N ASN A 88 -14.97 8.05 -1.60
CA ASN A 88 -13.58 8.31 -1.23
C ASN A 88 -13.20 7.75 0.14
N ASN A 89 -11.96 7.27 0.29
CA ASN A 89 -11.44 6.82 1.58
C ASN A 89 -11.02 8.02 2.46
N PRO A 90 -11.61 8.24 3.65
CA PRO A 90 -11.24 9.37 4.50
C PRO A 90 -9.75 9.37 4.86
N LEU A 91 -9.14 8.18 5.02
CA LEU A 91 -7.72 8.02 5.39
C LEU A 91 -6.75 8.50 4.30
N LYS A 92 -7.20 8.50 3.03
CA LYS A 92 -6.39 8.94 1.88
C LYS A 92 -6.56 10.43 1.57
N PHE A 93 -7.74 11.00 1.88
CA PHE A 93 -8.14 12.33 1.41
C PHE A 93 -8.16 13.42 2.50
N LEU A 94 -8.38 13.06 3.76
CA LEU A 94 -8.31 14.03 4.86
C LEU A 94 -6.86 14.22 5.29
N GLN A 95 -6.50 15.45 5.65
CA GLN A 95 -5.12 15.82 6.01
C GLN A 95 -4.85 15.73 7.52
N ASP A 96 -5.90 15.71 8.34
CA ASP A 96 -5.80 15.79 9.79
C ASP A 96 -6.25 14.48 10.45
N SER A 97 -5.37 13.90 11.26
CA SER A 97 -5.58 12.60 11.90
C SER A 97 -6.71 12.64 12.93
N ASP A 98 -6.88 13.76 13.64
CA ASP A 98 -7.94 13.92 14.63
C ASP A 98 -9.30 14.04 13.94
N THR A 99 -9.37 14.79 12.83
CA THR A 99 -10.55 14.85 11.98
C THR A 99 -10.89 13.48 11.39
N ILE A 100 -9.91 12.70 10.94
CA ILE A 100 -10.13 11.33 10.47
C ILE A 100 -10.75 10.50 11.60
N MET A 101 -10.16 10.51 12.80
CA MET A 101 -10.66 9.75 13.94
C MET A 101 -12.11 10.12 14.29
N LEU A 102 -12.42 11.42 14.32
CA LEU A 102 -13.78 11.90 14.56
C LEU A 102 -14.75 11.41 13.48
N GLN A 103 -14.32 11.36 12.22
CA GLN A 103 -15.13 10.85 11.12
C GLN A 103 -15.32 9.32 11.17
N MET A 104 -14.30 8.58 11.60
CA MET A 104 -14.39 7.12 11.77
C MET A 104 -15.39 6.72 12.87
N LEU A 105 -15.61 7.57 13.86
CA LEU A 105 -16.56 7.35 14.94
C LEU A 105 -17.98 7.88 14.66
N ARG A 106 -18.18 8.61 13.56
CA ARG A 106 -19.46 9.23 13.22
C ARG A 106 -20.20 8.45 12.13
N LYS A 107 -21.49 8.77 11.97
CA LYS A 107 -22.30 8.25 10.85
C LYS A 107 -21.67 8.66 9.52
N LYS A 108 -21.66 7.74 8.55
CA LYS A 108 -21.12 7.90 7.20
C LYS A 108 -21.43 9.29 6.61
N MET A 109 -20.39 10.05 6.26
CA MET A 109 -20.54 11.29 5.49
C MET A 109 -20.87 10.98 4.02
N PRO A 110 -21.80 11.72 3.40
CA PRO A 110 -22.05 11.60 1.96
C PRO A 110 -20.76 11.75 1.14
N GLY A 111 -20.51 10.81 0.24
CA GLY A 111 -19.33 10.82 -0.65
C GLY A 111 -18.09 10.10 -0.11
N PHE A 112 -18.06 9.74 1.17
CA PHE A 112 -16.98 8.95 1.78
C PHE A 112 -17.40 7.51 2.07
N MET A 113 -16.42 6.61 2.12
CA MET A 113 -16.58 5.23 2.56
C MET A 113 -16.97 5.16 4.04
N ASP A 114 -17.63 4.07 4.44
CA ASP A 114 -17.83 3.80 5.87
C ASP A 114 -16.50 3.42 6.55
N PRO A 115 -16.40 3.54 7.89
CA PRO A 115 -15.14 3.37 8.59
C PRO A 115 -14.47 2.00 8.41
N VAL A 116 -15.25 0.92 8.42
CA VAL A 116 -14.73 -0.45 8.31
C VAL A 116 -14.20 -0.69 6.90
N SER A 117 -15.00 -0.36 5.88
CA SER A 117 -14.56 -0.47 4.48
C SER A 117 -13.34 0.41 4.19
N SER A 118 -13.26 1.59 4.82
CA SER A 118 -12.12 2.51 4.66
C SER A 118 -10.82 1.91 5.20
N MET A 119 -10.86 1.27 6.37
CA MET A 119 -9.69 0.59 6.92
C MET A 119 -9.28 -0.62 6.07
N GLN A 120 -10.25 -1.43 5.62
CA GLN A 120 -9.98 -2.59 4.78
C GLN A 120 -9.35 -2.21 3.44
N GLU A 121 -9.93 -1.23 2.74
CA GLU A 121 -9.36 -0.72 1.48
C GLU A 121 -7.98 -0.09 1.70
N ALA A 122 -7.75 0.61 2.81
CA ALA A 122 -6.43 1.14 3.14
C ALA A 122 -5.38 0.03 3.29
N PHE A 123 -5.71 -1.07 3.98
CA PHE A 123 -4.80 -2.20 4.13
C PHE A 123 -4.55 -2.93 2.81
N LEU A 124 -5.57 -3.15 1.99
CA LEU A 124 -5.40 -3.72 0.65
C LEU A 124 -4.44 -2.87 -0.20
N ASP A 125 -4.63 -1.55 -0.21
CA ASP A 125 -3.75 -0.61 -0.90
C ASP A 125 -2.30 -0.68 -0.42
N ILE A 126 -2.11 -0.80 0.90
CA ILE A 126 -0.78 -0.90 1.52
C ILE A 126 -0.11 -2.21 1.10
N HIS A 127 -0.83 -3.32 1.15
CA HIS A 127 -0.32 -4.63 0.75
C HIS A 127 0.03 -4.69 -0.73
N ALA A 128 -0.87 -4.25 -1.61
CA ALA A 128 -0.63 -4.17 -3.05
C ALA A 128 0.61 -3.32 -3.36
N HIS A 129 0.76 -2.19 -2.68
CA HIS A 129 1.94 -1.34 -2.84
C HIS A 129 3.24 -2.02 -2.42
N GLN A 130 3.25 -2.69 -1.28
CA GLN A 130 4.44 -3.41 -0.80
C GLN A 130 4.83 -4.52 -1.76
N SER A 131 3.86 -5.28 -2.28
CA SER A 131 4.11 -6.30 -3.29
C SER A 131 4.68 -5.70 -4.57
N ALA A 132 4.06 -4.60 -5.05
CA ALA A 132 4.49 -3.91 -6.26
C ALA A 132 5.91 -3.31 -6.15
N LEU A 133 6.31 -2.80 -4.97
CA LEU A 133 7.68 -2.37 -4.73
C LEU A 133 8.68 -3.52 -4.90
N VAL A 134 8.36 -4.71 -4.39
CA VAL A 134 9.21 -5.90 -4.51
C VAL A 134 9.27 -6.37 -5.95
N ALA A 135 8.13 -6.47 -6.64
CA ALA A 135 8.07 -6.86 -8.05
C ALA A 135 8.83 -5.89 -8.96
N GLY A 136 8.64 -4.58 -8.76
CA GLY A 136 9.39 -3.56 -9.47
C GLY A 136 10.90 -3.66 -9.23
N MET A 137 11.33 -3.88 -7.99
CA MET A 137 12.75 -4.06 -7.66
C MET A 137 13.34 -5.31 -8.33
N GLN A 138 12.61 -6.42 -8.36
CA GLN A 138 13.02 -7.64 -9.06
C GLN A 138 13.14 -7.40 -10.58
N ALA A 139 12.16 -6.74 -11.19
CA ALA A 139 12.19 -6.41 -12.61
C ALA A 139 13.37 -5.50 -12.96
N ALA A 140 13.65 -4.49 -12.13
CA ALA A 140 14.81 -3.61 -12.30
C ALA A 140 16.14 -4.36 -12.19
N LEU A 141 16.26 -5.30 -11.24
CA LEU A 141 17.46 -6.12 -11.08
C LEU A 141 17.68 -7.04 -12.29
N LEU A 142 16.63 -7.70 -12.77
CA LEU A 142 16.71 -8.57 -13.95
C LEU A 142 17.10 -7.78 -15.21
N ASP A 143 16.50 -6.61 -15.40
CA ASP A 143 16.87 -5.70 -16.50
C ASP A 143 18.34 -5.24 -16.39
N MET A 144 18.82 -4.96 -15.18
CA MET A 144 20.23 -4.64 -14.94
C MET A 144 21.16 -5.80 -15.34
N MET A 145 20.79 -7.03 -14.96
CA MET A 145 21.56 -8.23 -15.30
C MET A 145 21.59 -8.46 -16.82
N GLU A 146 20.46 -8.26 -17.50
CA GLU A 146 20.37 -8.44 -18.96
C GLU A 146 21.19 -7.39 -19.70
N ARG A 147 21.20 -6.13 -19.26
CA ARG A 147 22.06 -5.09 -19.84
C ARG A 147 23.55 -5.43 -19.72
N TYR A 148 23.92 -6.09 -18.62
CA TYR A 148 25.29 -6.53 -18.36
C TYR A 148 25.62 -7.90 -18.98
N ASN A 149 24.68 -8.53 -19.69
CA ASN A 149 24.87 -9.83 -20.30
C ASN A 149 26.06 -9.79 -21.29
N PRO A 150 27.14 -10.57 -21.04
CA PRO A 150 28.34 -10.56 -21.87
C PRO A 150 28.08 -11.10 -23.29
N GLU A 151 27.02 -11.89 -23.49
CA GLU A 151 26.64 -12.38 -24.82
C GLU A 151 26.29 -11.24 -25.78
N ILE A 152 25.80 -10.11 -25.26
CA ILE A 152 25.53 -8.92 -26.08
C ILE A 152 26.84 -8.41 -26.70
N VAL A 153 27.94 -8.39 -25.94
CA VAL A 153 29.26 -7.95 -26.44
C VAL A 153 29.84 -8.95 -27.43
N ILE A 154 29.60 -10.25 -27.21
CA ILE A 154 30.03 -11.33 -28.11
C ILE A 154 29.34 -11.19 -29.47
N GLN A 155 28.03 -10.99 -29.49
CA GLN A 155 27.24 -10.81 -30.71
C GLN A 155 27.58 -9.50 -31.44
N GLN A 156 27.82 -8.42 -30.70
CA GLN A 156 28.19 -7.10 -31.24
C GLN A 156 29.68 -6.97 -31.60
N THR A 157 30.46 -8.03 -31.43
CA THR A 157 31.88 -8.08 -31.82
C THR A 157 32.12 -9.27 -32.77
N PRO A 158 31.62 -9.17 -34.01
CA PRO A 158 31.94 -10.15 -35.05
C PRO A 158 33.45 -10.18 -35.30
N SER A 159 33.94 -11.31 -35.81
CA SER A 159 35.33 -11.42 -36.27
C SER A 159 35.53 -10.48 -37.45
N GLU A 160 36.31 -9.42 -37.27
CA GLU A 160 36.65 -8.49 -38.34
C GLU A 160 38.07 -8.80 -38.82
N GLY A 161 38.20 -9.87 -39.60
CA GLY A 161 39.38 -10.10 -40.44
C GLY A 161 40.19 -11.37 -40.16
N THR A 162 41.11 -11.65 -41.08
CA THR A 162 42.01 -12.81 -41.08
C THR A 162 42.98 -12.84 -39.90
N MET A 163 43.37 -11.67 -39.37
CA MET A 163 44.28 -11.53 -38.23
C MET A 163 43.67 -11.98 -36.90
N GLU A 164 42.39 -11.71 -36.66
CA GLU A 164 41.70 -12.12 -35.42
C GLU A 164 41.38 -13.62 -35.40
N ASN A 165 41.26 -14.24 -36.59
CA ASN A 165 41.15 -15.69 -36.73
C ASN A 165 42.48 -16.42 -36.43
N LEU A 166 43.61 -15.74 -36.61
CA LEU A 166 44.95 -16.25 -36.30
C LEU A 166 45.35 -16.01 -34.83
N MET A 167 44.77 -15.01 -34.15
CA MET A 167 45.08 -14.66 -32.77
C MET A 167 43.83 -14.43 -31.91
N PRO A 168 43.27 -15.50 -31.31
CA PRO A 168 42.06 -15.42 -30.47
C PRO A 168 42.18 -14.51 -29.23
N SER A 169 43.41 -14.25 -28.76
CA SER A 169 43.68 -13.37 -27.61
C SER A 169 43.37 -11.90 -27.89
N LEU A 170 43.65 -11.40 -29.10
CA LEU A 170 43.32 -10.03 -29.52
C LEU A 170 41.82 -9.79 -29.53
N ARG A 171 41.05 -10.78 -29.99
CA ARG A 171 39.58 -10.72 -29.96
C ARG A 171 39.04 -10.66 -28.54
N LYS A 172 39.59 -11.48 -27.62
CA LYS A 172 39.21 -11.45 -26.20
C LYS A 172 39.54 -10.10 -25.54
N ALA A 173 40.68 -9.50 -25.85
CA ALA A 173 41.05 -8.17 -25.34
C ALA A 173 40.04 -7.09 -25.79
N ARG A 174 39.69 -7.06 -27.09
CA ARG A 174 38.68 -6.13 -27.61
C ARG A 174 37.30 -6.31 -26.96
N MET A 175 36.87 -7.56 -26.74
CA MET A 175 35.61 -7.85 -26.04
C MET A 175 35.65 -7.34 -24.59
N TRP A 176 36.78 -7.51 -23.90
CA TRP A 176 36.96 -6.97 -22.56
C TRP A 176 36.89 -5.44 -22.52
N ASP A 177 37.58 -4.76 -23.44
CA ASP A 177 37.57 -3.30 -23.51
C ASP A 177 36.15 -2.76 -23.73
N LYS A 178 35.36 -3.38 -24.63
CA LYS A 178 33.94 -3.06 -24.83
C LYS A 178 33.09 -3.32 -23.58
N GLN A 179 33.36 -4.40 -22.84
CA GLN A 179 32.64 -4.69 -21.61
C GLN A 179 32.93 -3.65 -20.52
N VAL A 180 34.19 -3.21 -20.40
CA VAL A 180 34.60 -2.13 -19.48
C VAL A 180 33.92 -0.81 -19.87
N GLU A 181 33.86 -0.47 -21.15
CA GLU A 181 33.14 0.72 -21.64
C GLU A 181 31.65 0.66 -21.26
N ARG A 182 30.97 -0.47 -21.49
CA ARG A 182 29.56 -0.65 -21.11
C ARG A 182 29.36 -0.54 -19.61
N PHE A 183 30.24 -1.10 -18.79
CA PHE A 183 30.18 -0.94 -17.34
C PHE A 183 30.22 0.54 -16.94
N GLN A 184 31.08 1.34 -17.58
CA GLN A 184 31.21 2.77 -17.28
C GLN A 184 29.99 3.59 -17.71
N ILE A 185 29.29 3.17 -18.77
CA ILE A 185 28.02 3.77 -19.20
C ILE A 185 26.94 3.48 -18.17
N VAL A 186 26.70 2.19 -17.85
CA VAL A 186 25.68 1.78 -16.87
C VAL A 186 25.95 2.42 -15.51
N ARG A 187 27.20 2.44 -15.05
CA ARG A 187 27.58 3.08 -13.79
C ARG A 187 27.29 4.58 -13.77
N ARG A 188 27.50 5.29 -14.89
CA ARG A 188 27.17 6.72 -14.98
C ARG A 188 25.66 6.95 -14.99
N GLU A 189 24.91 6.14 -15.73
CA GLU A 189 23.44 6.19 -15.76
C GLU A 189 22.85 5.99 -14.35
N VAL A 190 23.35 5.00 -13.59
CA VAL A 190 22.94 4.75 -12.19
C VAL A 190 23.23 5.94 -11.27
N LEU A 191 24.39 6.60 -11.43
CA LEU A 191 24.87 7.62 -10.50
C LEU A 191 24.41 9.04 -10.84
N GLN A 192 24.04 9.33 -12.08
CA GLN A 192 23.71 10.69 -12.54
C GLN A 192 22.21 10.94 -12.72
N GLU A 193 21.38 9.91 -12.86
CA GLU A 193 19.92 10.07 -12.94
C GLU A 193 19.24 9.54 -11.69
N ALA A 194 18.60 10.44 -10.92
CA ALA A 194 17.55 10.04 -9.98
C ALA A 194 16.34 9.38 -10.70
N GLN A 195 16.29 9.48 -12.03
CA GLN A 195 15.29 8.92 -12.96
C GLN A 195 15.92 7.86 -13.88
N ALA A 196 16.83 7.04 -13.34
CA ALA A 196 17.62 6.08 -14.09
C ALA A 196 16.77 5.16 -15.00
N PRO A 197 17.37 4.52 -16.03
CA PRO A 197 16.71 3.53 -16.89
C PRO A 197 16.09 2.33 -16.16
N PHE A 198 16.43 2.13 -14.88
CA PHE A 198 15.74 1.22 -13.95
C PHE A 198 14.25 1.58 -13.78
N GLY A 199 13.90 2.85 -13.95
CA GLY A 199 12.55 3.36 -13.81
C GLY A 199 11.57 2.61 -14.69
N ASN A 200 11.90 2.32 -15.95
CA ASN A 200 10.94 1.65 -16.85
C ASN A 200 10.69 0.19 -16.46
N ALA A 201 11.75 -0.58 -16.19
CA ALA A 201 11.61 -1.98 -15.77
C ALA A 201 10.93 -2.08 -14.39
N PHE A 202 11.31 -1.18 -13.47
CA PHE A 202 10.66 -1.05 -12.17
C PHE A 202 9.17 -0.72 -12.30
N LEU A 203 8.81 0.31 -13.07
CA LEU A 203 7.43 0.74 -13.27
C LEU A 203 6.62 -0.38 -13.93
N THR A 204 7.18 -1.07 -14.92
CA THR A 204 6.52 -2.20 -15.57
C THR A 204 6.21 -3.32 -14.58
N GLY A 205 7.19 -3.75 -13.77
CA GLY A 205 6.98 -4.79 -12.75
C GLY A 205 6.03 -4.34 -11.63
N TYR A 206 6.12 -3.07 -11.23
CA TYR A 206 5.25 -2.46 -10.23
C TYR A 206 3.79 -2.41 -10.71
N GLU A 207 3.52 -1.90 -11.90
CA GLU A 207 2.17 -1.74 -12.45
C GLU A 207 1.51 -3.09 -12.73
N ALA A 208 2.28 -4.06 -13.24
CA ALA A 208 1.80 -5.43 -13.43
C ALA A 208 1.34 -6.06 -12.12
N GLU A 209 2.09 -5.83 -11.03
CA GLU A 209 1.76 -6.36 -9.71
C GLU A 209 0.57 -5.63 -9.06
N ILE A 210 0.44 -4.32 -9.23
CA ILE A 210 -0.77 -3.58 -8.81
C ILE A 210 -2.01 -4.15 -9.50
N THR A 211 -1.95 -4.34 -10.82
CA THR A 211 -3.06 -4.89 -11.61
C THR A 211 -3.43 -6.29 -11.11
N ARG A 212 -2.43 -7.15 -10.87
CA ARG A 212 -2.63 -8.50 -10.32
C ARG A 212 -3.35 -8.47 -8.97
N CYS A 213 -2.92 -7.59 -8.05
CA CYS A 213 -3.56 -7.45 -6.74
C CYS A 213 -5.00 -6.90 -6.83
N GLU A 214 -5.27 -6.01 -7.78
CA GLU A 214 -6.63 -5.50 -8.03
C GLU A 214 -7.54 -6.61 -8.57
N ASP A 215 -7.06 -7.42 -9.52
CA ASP A 215 -7.80 -8.56 -10.07
C ASP A 215 -8.10 -9.64 -9.00
N GLU A 216 -7.13 -9.93 -8.12
CA GLU A 216 -7.31 -10.86 -7.00
C GLU A 216 -8.37 -10.35 -6.02
N ALA A 217 -8.32 -9.07 -5.66
CA ALA A 217 -9.27 -8.45 -4.73
C ALA A 217 -10.70 -8.39 -5.28
N ASP A 218 -10.88 -8.30 -6.60
CA ASP A 218 -12.20 -8.35 -7.24
C ASP A 218 -12.70 -9.80 -7.43
N SER A 219 -11.80 -10.79 -7.48
CA SER A 219 -12.18 -12.21 -7.54
C SER A 219 -12.67 -12.80 -6.22
N ASP A 220 -12.26 -12.21 -5.09
CA ASP A 220 -12.62 -12.63 -3.72
C ASP A 220 -13.92 -11.96 -3.19
N ARG A 221 -14.58 -11.13 -4.00
CA ARG A 221 -15.84 -10.41 -3.65
C ARG A 221 -17.08 -11.07 -4.24
#